data_AF-A0A0C2CWH2-F1
#
_entry.id   AF-A0A0C2CWH2-F1
#
_cell.length_a   1.000
_cell.length_b   1.000
_cell.length_c   1.000
_cell.angle_alpha   90.00
_cell.angle_beta   90.00
_cell.angle_gamma   90.00
#
_symmetry.space_group_name_H-M   'P 1'
#
loop_
_entity.id
_entity.type
_entity.pdbx_description
1 polymer ?
#
loop_
_entity_poly.entity_id
_entity_poly.type
_entity_poly.pdbx_seq_one_letter_code
_entity_poly.pdbx_strand_id
1 'polypeptide(L)'
;MGAVAALRSMLCCLLSRRPLFIISLLLLVSSHHTIAYGVKYHCRKVGAEEIIDERGCELMILRVNRCSGHCLSFTFPNPITGKTSVHAKCCRMTDTEWVGLSSFLYNCVICTVTNT
;
A
#
# COMPACT_ATOMS: atom_id res chain seq x y z
N MET A 1 51.75 -8.11 42.46
CA MET A 1 50.49 -8.88 42.41
C MET A 1 49.30 -8.11 41.77
N GLY A 2 49.53 -7.07 40.94
CA GLY A 2 48.45 -6.23 40.39
C GLY A 2 48.11 -6.44 38.90
N ALA A 3 49.05 -6.92 38.08
CA ALA A 3 48.84 -7.03 36.62
C ALA A 3 47.87 -8.16 36.22
N VAL A 4 47.86 -9.27 36.96
CA VAL A 4 47.02 -10.45 36.66
C VAL A 4 45.54 -10.21 37.01
N ALA A 5 45.27 -9.38 38.02
CA ALA A 5 43.91 -8.98 38.42
C ALA A 5 43.29 -8.00 37.41
N ALA A 6 44.08 -7.05 36.90
CA ALA A 6 43.64 -6.11 35.86
C ALA A 6 43.36 -6.82 34.52
N LEU A 7 44.20 -7.80 34.15
CA LEU A 7 44.01 -8.59 32.93
C LEU A 7 42.74 -9.46 32.99
N ARG A 8 42.43 -10.05 34.15
CA ARG A 8 41.19 -10.81 34.38
C ARG A 8 39.94 -9.92 34.37
N SER A 9 40.01 -8.73 34.97
CA SER A 9 38.92 -7.75 34.97
C SER A 9 38.58 -7.27 33.55
N MET A 10 39.61 -6.95 32.75
CA MET A 10 39.46 -6.57 31.33
C MET A 10 38.88 -7.71 30.48
N LEU A 11 39.30 -8.96 30.72
CA LEU A 11 38.78 -10.14 30.02
C LEU A 11 37.30 -10.40 30.38
N CYS A 12 36.90 -10.19 31.64
CA CYS A 12 35.49 -10.26 32.06
C CYS A 12 34.61 -9.20 31.40
N CYS A 13 35.09 -7.96 31.23
CA CYS A 13 34.36 -6.92 30.50
C CYS A 13 34.21 -7.25 29.00
N LEU A 14 35.23 -7.85 28.39
CA LEU A 14 35.19 -8.29 26.99
C LEU A 14 34.24 -9.49 26.79
N LEU A 15 34.22 -10.46 27.72
CA LEU A 15 33.27 -11.58 27.71
C LEU A 15 31.83 -11.15 28.02
N SER A 16 31.64 -10.15 28.90
CA SER A 16 30.33 -9.59 29.25
C SER A 16 29.72 -8.72 28.13
N ARG A 17 30.54 -8.11 27.26
CA ARG A 17 30.07 -7.37 26.07
C ARG A 17 29.68 -8.27 24.90
N ARG A 18 30.18 -9.51 24.81
CA ARG A 18 29.80 -10.47 23.76
C ARG A 18 28.29 -10.74 23.66
N PRO A 19 27.54 -11.01 24.75
CA PRO A 19 26.10 -11.20 24.66
C PRO A 19 25.39 -9.92 24.19
N LEU A 20 25.86 -8.72 24.56
CA LEU A 20 25.28 -7.46 24.09
C LEU A 20 25.47 -7.26 22.58
N PHE A 21 26.66 -7.59 22.05
CA PHE A 21 26.91 -7.56 20.61
C PHE A 21 26.05 -8.59 19.86
N ILE A 22 25.89 -9.79 20.40
CA ILE A 22 25.05 -10.84 19.80
C ILE A 22 23.56 -10.43 19.84
N ILE A 23 23.07 -9.86 20.94
CA ILE A 23 21.71 -9.33 21.04
C ILE A 23 21.50 -8.18 20.05
N SER A 24 22.46 -7.26 19.93
CA SER A 24 22.38 -6.16 18.96
C SER A 24 22.38 -6.67 17.51
N LEU A 25 23.17 -7.71 17.19
CA LEU A 25 23.20 -8.32 15.86
C LEU A 25 21.89 -9.07 15.57
N LEU A 26 21.34 -9.79 16.54
CA LEU A 26 20.04 -10.46 16.44
C LEU A 26 18.89 -9.45 16.25
N LEU A 27 18.93 -8.31 16.94
CA LEU A 27 17.98 -7.21 16.79
C LEU A 27 18.09 -6.53 15.42
N LEU A 28 19.31 -6.38 14.89
CA LEU A 28 19.52 -5.88 13.52
C LEU A 28 18.94 -6.86 12.50
N VAL A 29 19.21 -8.16 12.63
CA VAL A 29 18.67 -9.20 11.72
C VAL A 29 17.15 -9.33 11.81
N SER A 30 16.53 -9.16 12.99
CA SER A 30 15.06 -9.17 13.13
C SER A 30 14.39 -7.88 12.66
N SER A 31 15.10 -6.74 12.66
CA SER A 31 14.61 -5.50 12.04
C SER A 31 14.53 -5.61 10.50
N HIS A 32 15.32 -6.51 9.91
CA HIS A 32 15.17 -6.94 8.52
C HIS A 32 14.08 -8.01 8.39
N HIS A 33 12.91 -7.80 9.00
CA HIS A 33 11.69 -8.28 8.36
C HIS A 33 11.62 -7.55 7.02
N THR A 34 12.15 -8.21 5.99
CA THR A 34 11.86 -7.92 4.60
C THR A 34 10.35 -7.80 4.53
N ILE A 35 9.86 -6.56 4.51
CA ILE A 35 8.53 -6.27 4.04
C ILE A 35 8.61 -6.66 2.57
N ALA A 36 8.36 -7.93 2.29
CA ALA A 36 8.00 -8.39 0.98
C ALA A 36 6.68 -7.67 0.69
N TYR A 37 6.78 -6.43 0.22
CA TYR A 37 5.74 -5.76 -0.52
C TYR A 37 5.59 -6.56 -1.82
N GLY A 38 5.08 -7.79 -1.73
CA GLY A 38 4.39 -8.40 -2.84
C GLY A 38 3.32 -7.39 -3.19
N VAL A 39 3.41 -6.80 -4.38
CA VAL A 39 2.57 -5.70 -4.83
C VAL A 39 1.12 -6.14 -4.67
N LYS A 40 0.51 -5.83 -3.53
CA LYS A 40 -0.82 -6.31 -3.18
C LYS A 40 -1.77 -5.37 -3.88
N TYR A 41 -2.15 -5.74 -5.10
CA TYR A 41 -3.13 -5.00 -5.88
C TYR A 41 -4.43 -5.03 -5.08
N HIS A 42 -4.83 -3.89 -4.54
CA HIS A 42 -6.06 -3.75 -3.80
C HIS A 42 -7.02 -2.93 -4.66
N CYS A 43 -8.13 -3.55 -5.06
CA CYS A 43 -9.21 -2.92 -5.81
C CYS A 43 -10.51 -3.35 -5.14
N ARG A 44 -11.29 -2.40 -4.65
CA ARG A 44 -12.55 -2.67 -3.95
C ARG A 44 -13.63 -1.69 -4.36
N LYS A 45 -14.87 -2.15 -4.18
CA LYS A 45 -16.06 -1.32 -4.24
C LYS A 45 -16.19 -0.52 -2.95
N VAL A 46 -16.48 0.78 -3.05
CA VAL A 46 -16.75 1.68 -1.92
C VAL A 46 -18.07 2.41 -2.17
N GLY A 47 -18.92 2.53 -1.16
CA GLY A 47 -20.13 3.35 -1.23
C GLY A 47 -19.77 4.82 -1.02
N ALA A 48 -20.43 5.72 -1.76
CA ALA A 48 -20.34 7.16 -1.61
C ALA A 48 -21.73 7.78 -1.77
N GLU A 49 -22.01 8.83 -0.99
CA GLU A 49 -23.21 9.64 -1.16
C GLU A 49 -22.89 10.82 -2.05
N GLU A 50 -23.68 11.02 -3.10
CA GLU A 50 -23.56 12.11 -4.05
C GLU A 50 -24.81 12.98 -3.97
N ILE A 51 -24.60 14.29 -3.87
CA ILE A 51 -25.69 15.25 -3.81
C ILE A 51 -25.82 15.86 -5.19
N ILE A 52 -26.99 15.71 -5.81
CA ILE A 52 -27.33 16.38 -7.06
C ILE A 52 -28.12 17.64 -6.69
N ASP A 53 -27.50 18.79 -6.96
CA ASP A 53 -28.10 20.11 -6.81
C ASP A 53 -28.38 20.69 -8.21
N GLU A 54 -29.62 20.54 -8.67
CA GLU A 54 -30.09 21.10 -9.94
C GLU A 54 -30.99 22.32 -9.68
N ARG A 55 -30.72 23.41 -10.39
CA ARG A 55 -31.48 24.67 -10.25
C ARG A 55 -32.95 24.46 -10.60
N GLY A 56 -33.85 24.64 -9.63
CA GLY A 56 -35.30 24.52 -9.81
C GLY A 56 -35.85 23.12 -9.50
N CYS A 57 -35.02 22.20 -9.03
CA CYS A 57 -35.41 20.86 -8.58
C CYS A 57 -35.24 20.73 -7.05
N GLU A 58 -35.85 19.71 -6.47
CA GLU A 58 -35.60 19.32 -5.08
C GLU A 58 -34.23 18.63 -4.97
N LEU A 59 -33.49 18.92 -3.90
CA LEU A 59 -32.17 18.33 -3.63
C LEU A 59 -32.29 16.81 -3.56
N MET A 60 -31.54 16.09 -4.41
CA MET A 60 -31.55 14.63 -4.43
C MET A 60 -30.22 14.08 -3.92
N ILE A 61 -30.29 13.23 -2.89
CA ILE A 61 -29.13 12.49 -2.37
C ILE A 61 -29.14 11.09 -2.97
N LEU A 62 -28.06 10.74 -3.67
CA LEU A 62 -27.86 9.46 -4.33
C LEU A 62 -26.81 8.62 -3.61
N ARG A 63 -27.04 7.31 -3.50
CA ARG A 63 -26.06 6.35 -3.00
C ARG A 63 -25.40 5.63 -4.17
N VAL A 64 -24.20 6.05 -4.53
CA VAL A 64 -23.44 5.46 -5.62
C VAL A 64 -22.35 4.54 -5.07
N ASN A 65 -21.99 3.52 -5.85
CA ASN A 65 -20.79 2.77 -5.58
C ASN A 65 -19.67 3.23 -6.51
N ARG A 66 -18.44 3.25 -6.01
CA ARG A 66 -17.24 3.64 -6.75
C ARG A 66 -16.15 2.59 -6.58
N CYS A 67 -15.19 2.57 -7.48
CA CYS A 67 -14.01 1.73 -7.36
C CYS A 67 -12.88 2.51 -6.69
N SER A 68 -12.25 1.91 -5.68
CA SER A 68 -11.11 2.48 -4.97
C SER A 68 -10.01 1.44 -4.84
N GLY A 69 -8.78 1.84 -5.18
CA GLY A 69 -7.65 0.93 -5.18
C GLY A 69 -6.33 1.61 -5.50
N HIS A 70 -5.25 0.83 -5.45
CA HIS A 70 -3.92 1.29 -5.84
C HIS A 70 -3.61 0.90 -7.29
N CYS A 71 -3.06 1.83 -8.05
CA CYS A 71 -2.50 1.58 -9.38
C CYS A 71 -1.02 1.19 -9.28
N LEU A 72 -0.59 0.32 -10.17
CA LEU A 72 0.81 0.01 -10.42
C LEU A 72 1.21 0.59 -11.78
N SER A 73 2.31 1.32 -11.86
CA SER A 73 2.83 1.84 -13.12
C SER A 73 4.32 1.54 -13.25
N PHE A 74 4.72 1.06 -14.41
CA PHE A 74 6.10 0.86 -14.82
C PHE A 74 6.39 1.76 -16.00
N THR A 75 7.48 2.52 -15.94
CA THR A 75 7.92 3.40 -17.02
C THR A 75 9.28 2.94 -17.51
N PHE A 76 9.40 2.72 -18.82
CA PHE A 76 10.62 2.29 -19.47
C PHE A 76 11.07 3.36 -20.48
N PRO A 77 12.17 4.08 -20.23
CA PRO A 77 12.75 4.98 -21.21
C PRO A 77 13.47 4.16 -22.30
N ASN A 78 13.21 4.48 -23.56
CA ASN A 78 13.94 3.91 -24.69
C ASN A 78 15.13 4.82 -25.05
N PRO A 79 16.38 4.37 -24.84
CA PRO A 79 17.57 5.19 -25.07
C PRO A 79 17.85 5.45 -26.56
N ILE A 80 17.27 4.68 -27.49
CA ILE A 80 17.51 4.79 -28.93
C ILE A 80 16.53 5.78 -29.57
N THR A 81 15.25 5.72 -29.17
CA THR A 81 14.20 6.56 -29.76
C THR A 81 13.86 7.80 -28.92
N GLY A 82 14.39 7.89 -27.69
CA GLY A 82 14.06 8.95 -26.73
C GLY A 82 12.63 8.89 -26.19
N LYS A 83 11.84 7.87 -26.58
CA LYS A 83 10.44 7.71 -26.14
C LYS A 83 10.36 6.95 -24.83
N THR A 84 9.40 7.29 -23.99
CA THR A 84 9.07 6.54 -22.78
C THR A 84 7.86 5.66 -23.03
N SER A 85 7.96 4.34 -22.79
CA SER A 85 6.79 3.46 -22.72
C SER A 85 6.32 3.35 -21.27
N VAL A 86 5.01 3.36 -21.08
CA VAL A 86 4.38 3.24 -19.76
C VAL A 86 3.46 2.04 -19.79
N HIS A 87 3.61 1.14 -18.83
CA HIS A 87 2.73 0.02 -18.59
C HIS A 87 2.11 0.18 -17.20
N ALA A 88 0.81 0.45 -17.14
CA ALA A 88 0.12 0.59 -15.87
C ALA A 88 -1.06 -0.37 -15.74
N LYS A 89 -1.33 -0.75 -14.49
CA LYS A 89 -2.44 -1.57 -14.03
C LYS A 89 -3.22 -0.78 -12.99
N CYS A 90 -4.44 -0.38 -13.32
CA CYS A 90 -5.27 0.46 -12.46
C CYS A 90 -6.58 -0.23 -12.09
N CYS A 91 -7.06 0.05 -10.87
CA CYS A 91 -8.41 -0.34 -10.44
C CYS A 91 -9.42 0.53 -11.19
N ARG A 92 -10.20 -0.09 -12.08
CA ARG A 92 -11.20 0.58 -12.90
C ARG A 92 -12.55 -0.10 -12.73
N MET A 93 -13.58 0.73 -12.90
CA MET A 93 -14.94 0.28 -13.09
C MET A 93 -15.08 -0.36 -14.47
N THR A 94 -15.44 -1.65 -14.51
CA THR A 94 -15.63 -2.41 -15.76
C THR A 94 -17.08 -2.60 -16.14
N ASP A 95 -17.98 -2.58 -15.17
CA ASP A 95 -19.41 -2.70 -15.42
C ASP A 95 -20.18 -1.83 -14.44
N THR A 96 -21.32 -1.30 -14.90
CA THR A 96 -22.15 -0.35 -14.17
C THR A 96 -23.62 -0.60 -14.45
N GLU A 97 -24.41 -0.76 -13.41
CA GLU A 97 -25.86 -0.89 -13.51
C GLU A 97 -26.52 0.14 -12.59
N TRP A 98 -27.52 0.85 -13.11
CA TRP A 98 -28.34 1.75 -12.32
C TRP A 98 -29.64 1.07 -12.00
N VAL A 99 -29.98 1.02 -10.71
CA VAL A 99 -31.26 0.47 -10.28
C VAL A 99 -32.04 1.55 -9.59
N GLY A 100 -33.23 1.83 -10.14
CA GLY A 100 -34.21 2.71 -9.54
C GLY A 100 -35.18 1.90 -8.70
N LEU A 101 -35.13 2.05 -7.38
CA LEU A 101 -36.31 1.86 -6.55
C LEU A 101 -37.01 3.21 -6.44
N SER A 102 -38.34 3.21 -6.34
CA SER A 102 -39.24 4.37 -6.37
C SER A 102 -38.87 5.55 -5.45
N SER A 103 -37.90 5.40 -4.54
CA SER A 103 -37.39 6.45 -3.66
C SER A 103 -35.86 6.44 -3.47
N PHE A 104 -35.12 5.53 -4.11
CA PHE A 104 -33.66 5.42 -4.03
C PHE A 104 -33.07 4.97 -5.36
N LEU A 105 -32.19 5.80 -5.94
CA LEU A 105 -31.28 5.37 -7.01
C LEU A 105 -30.01 4.80 -6.39
N TYR A 106 -29.67 3.57 -6.73
CA TYR A 106 -28.37 2.98 -6.40
C TYR A 106 -27.64 2.52 -7.66
N ASN A 107 -26.32 2.66 -7.66
CA ASN A 107 -25.47 2.18 -8.75
C ASN A 107 -24.71 0.93 -8.31
N CYS A 108 -24.83 -0.18 -9.03
CA CYS A 108 -24.01 -1.36 -8.84
C CYS A 108 -22.82 -1.34 -9.79
N VAL A 109 -21.63 -1.66 -9.27
CA VAL A 109 -20.37 -1.46 -9.99
C VAL A 109 -19.46 -2.64 -9.80
N ILE A 110 -18.83 -3.07 -10.89
CA ILE A 110 -17.79 -4.11 -10.88
C ILE A 110 -16.44 -3.41 -10.98
N CYS A 111 -15.57 -3.68 -10.01
CA CYS A 111 -14.23 -3.10 -9.94
C CYS A 111 -13.19 -4.17 -10.24
N THR A 112 -12.39 -3.98 -11.29
CA THR A 112 -11.31 -4.90 -11.65
C THR A 112 -10.02 -4.15 -11.95
N VAL A 113 -8.89 -4.85 -11.89
CA VAL A 113 -7.59 -4.30 -12.25
C VAL A 113 -7.36 -4.50 -13.74
N THR A 114 -7.29 -3.41 -14.50
CA THR A 114 -7.12 -3.43 -15.96
C THR A 114 -5.78 -2.83 -16.37
N ASN A 115 -5.19 -3.34 -17.45
CA ASN A 115 -4.06 -2.66 -18.11
C ASN A 115 -4.55 -1.36 -18.77
N THR A 116 -3.75 -0.31 -18.67
CA THR A 116 -3.95 0.98 -19.35
C THR A 116 -2.89 1.22 -20.39
#